data_AF-D7STL2-F1
#
_entry.id   AF-D7STL2-F1
#
_cell.length_a   1.000
_cell.length_b   1.000
_cell.length_c   1.000
_cell.angle_alpha   90.00
_cell.angle_beta   90.00
_cell.angle_gamma   90.00
#
_symmetry.space_group_name_H-M   'P 1'
#
loop_
_entity.id
_entity.type
_entity.pdbx_description
1 polymer ?
#
loop_
_entity_poly.entity_id
_entity_poly.type
_entity_poly.pdbx_seq_one_letter_code
_entity_poly.pdbx_strand_id
1 'polypeptide(L)'
;MVNYMLMITGELENLTNLQPQGGCDDPDFTYYFKVKCGNCGEVSQKETCVTLNETVPLPKSKGTTHLVQKCKFCDREGTILMIPGRGRPLTQEMSESGKFTPLMLLDSRGFEPVEFSFGTGWKAESMEGTKFDDIDLSGGEFAEYDEKGECPVMISNLRATFDVTK
;
A
#
# COMPACT_ATOMS: atom_id res chain seq x y z
N MET A 1 7.19 -7.37 -18.13
CA MET A 1 6.23 -7.54 -17.03
C MET A 1 7.05 -7.91 -15.83
N VAL A 2 6.87 -7.20 -14.73
CA VAL A 2 7.59 -7.44 -13.48
C VAL A 2 6.58 -7.36 -12.35
N ASN A 3 6.64 -8.33 -11.45
CA ASN A 3 5.78 -8.38 -10.29
C ASN A 3 6.50 -7.73 -9.11
N TYR A 4 5.85 -6.75 -8.48
CA TYR A 4 6.34 -6.03 -7.31
C TYR A 4 5.43 -6.29 -6.13
N MET A 5 5.96 -6.85 -5.06
CA MET A 5 5.25 -6.96 -3.79
C MET A 5 5.42 -5.65 -3.03
N LEU A 6 4.32 -4.92 -2.80
CA LEU A 6 4.30 -3.82 -1.85
C LEU A 6 4.38 -4.40 -0.44
N MET A 7 5.42 -4.03 0.27
CA MET A 7 5.72 -4.45 1.62
C MET A 7 5.65 -3.22 2.55
N ILE A 8 5.06 -3.36 3.73
CA ILE A 8 4.98 -2.29 4.73
C ILE A 8 5.54 -2.73 6.09
N THR A 9 6.05 -1.77 6.86
CA THR A 9 6.42 -1.94 8.27
C THR A 9 6.22 -0.61 9.00
N GLY A 10 6.29 -0.64 10.32
CA GLY A 10 6.14 0.51 11.21
C GLY A 10 6.30 0.05 12.65
N GLU A 11 6.36 1.01 13.57
CA GLU A 11 6.34 0.77 15.02
C GLU A 11 4.90 0.83 15.50
N LEU A 12 4.46 -0.24 16.17
CA LEU A 12 3.12 -0.38 16.75
C LEU A 12 3.25 -0.47 18.27
N GLU A 13 2.83 0.58 18.97
CA GLU A 13 2.76 0.61 20.43
C GLU A 13 1.34 0.25 20.88
N ASN A 14 1.21 -0.84 21.64
CA ASN A 14 -0.06 -1.38 22.13
C ASN A 14 -1.11 -1.66 21.02
N LEU A 15 -0.66 -1.80 19.78
CA LEU A 15 -1.48 -2.06 18.59
C LEU A 15 -0.99 -3.29 17.84
N THR A 16 -1.90 -3.91 17.11
CA THR A 16 -1.66 -4.99 16.18
C THR A 16 -2.61 -4.91 14.98
N ASN A 17 -2.43 -5.81 14.02
CA ASN A 17 -3.31 -5.98 12.87
C ASN A 17 -3.53 -4.72 12.01
N LEU A 18 -2.52 -3.87 11.85
CA LEU A 18 -2.59 -2.71 10.97
C LEU A 18 -2.78 -3.14 9.51
N GLN A 19 -3.85 -2.68 8.88
CA GLN A 19 -4.23 -3.03 7.50
C GLN A 19 -5.25 -2.02 6.94
N PRO A 20 -5.60 -2.06 5.64
CA PRO A 20 -6.70 -1.27 5.10
C PRO A 20 -8.05 -1.53 5.79
N GLN A 21 -8.96 -0.56 5.74
CA GLN A 21 -10.26 -0.58 6.44
C GLN A 21 -11.10 -1.84 6.12
N GLY A 22 -11.20 -2.25 4.86
CA GLY A 22 -11.84 -3.49 4.41
C GLY A 22 -10.95 -4.75 4.46
N GLY A 23 -9.71 -4.64 4.96
CA GLY A 23 -8.68 -5.68 4.92
C GLY A 23 -7.74 -5.55 3.71
N CYS A 24 -6.69 -6.37 3.62
CA CYS A 24 -5.67 -6.20 2.56
C CYS A 24 -6.19 -6.34 1.12
N ASP A 25 -7.35 -6.95 0.92
CA ASP A 25 -8.02 -7.07 -0.38
C ASP A 25 -9.26 -6.16 -0.50
N ASP A 26 -9.30 -5.08 0.28
CA ASP A 26 -10.36 -4.07 0.23
C ASP A 26 -10.48 -3.49 -1.20
N PRO A 27 -11.63 -3.67 -1.87
CA PRO A 27 -11.82 -3.18 -3.23
C PRO A 27 -11.70 -1.66 -3.34
N ASP A 28 -12.04 -0.93 -2.28
CA ASP A 28 -12.19 0.52 -2.29
C ASP A 28 -10.99 1.26 -1.66
N PHE A 29 -10.03 0.52 -1.08
CA PHE A 29 -8.80 1.12 -0.56
C PHE A 29 -7.91 1.63 -1.70
N THR A 30 -7.52 2.90 -1.61
CA THR A 30 -6.71 3.56 -2.64
C THR A 30 -5.23 3.50 -2.31
N TYR A 31 -4.45 2.93 -3.22
CA TYR A 31 -3.01 2.89 -3.14
C TYR A 31 -2.43 4.12 -3.85
N TYR A 32 -1.57 4.86 -3.14
CA TYR A 32 -0.85 6.01 -3.67
C TYR A 32 0.63 5.70 -3.73
N PHE A 33 1.22 5.78 -4.92
CA PHE A 33 2.66 5.64 -5.10
C PHE A 33 3.15 6.36 -6.35
N LYS A 34 4.43 6.74 -6.37
CA LYS A 34 5.05 7.23 -7.60
C LYS A 34 5.48 6.06 -8.49
N VAL A 35 5.73 6.37 -9.75
CA VAL A 35 6.21 5.38 -10.72
C VAL A 35 7.41 5.91 -11.46
N LYS A 36 8.43 5.07 -11.62
CA LYS A 36 9.60 5.31 -12.46
C LYS A 36 9.39 4.65 -13.82
N CYS A 37 9.58 5.41 -14.88
CA CYS A 37 9.46 4.91 -16.24
C CYS A 37 10.64 3.99 -16.58
N GLY A 38 10.36 2.72 -16.90
CA GLY A 38 11.38 1.75 -17.29
C GLY A 38 12.05 2.04 -18.64
N ASN A 39 11.64 3.08 -19.37
CA ASN A 39 12.20 3.47 -20.66
C ASN A 39 13.17 4.63 -20.58
N CYS A 40 12.76 5.72 -19.93
CA CYS A 40 13.51 6.95 -19.85
C CYS A 40 14.05 7.25 -18.45
N GLY A 41 13.66 6.46 -17.44
CA GLY A 41 14.08 6.63 -16.05
C GLY A 41 13.32 7.71 -15.27
N GLU A 42 12.44 8.49 -15.91
CA GLU A 42 11.68 9.57 -15.26
C GLU A 42 10.78 9.04 -14.14
N VAL A 43 10.84 9.66 -12.97
CA VAL A 43 9.93 9.42 -11.85
C VAL A 43 8.74 10.36 -11.95
N SER A 44 7.53 9.86 -11.74
CA SER A 44 6.32 10.69 -11.80
C SER A 44 6.35 11.83 -10.78
N GLN A 45 6.02 13.04 -11.22
CA GLN A 45 5.97 14.22 -10.34
C GLN A 45 4.86 14.14 -9.30
N LYS A 46 3.76 13.48 -9.65
CA LYS A 46 2.62 13.21 -8.76
C LYS A 46 2.53 11.71 -8.50
N GLU A 47 1.91 11.39 -7.39
CA GLU A 47 1.48 10.03 -7.09
C GLU A 47 0.43 9.58 -8.10
N THR A 48 0.44 8.28 -8.32
CA THR A 48 -0.60 7.58 -9.06
C THR A 48 -1.50 6.89 -8.06
N CYS A 49 -2.80 6.96 -8.31
CA CYS A 49 -3.83 6.36 -7.47
C CYS A 49 -4.33 5.09 -8.16
N VAL A 50 -4.40 3.98 -7.44
CA VAL A 50 -4.93 2.71 -7.97
C VAL A 50 -5.79 2.04 -6.90
N THR A 51 -6.97 1.56 -7.28
CA THR A 51 -7.88 0.78 -6.44
C THR A 51 -8.18 -0.57 -7.10
N LEU A 52 -8.61 -1.56 -6.32
CA LEU A 52 -8.98 -2.88 -6.82
C LEU A 52 -10.32 -2.86 -7.59
N ASN A 53 -11.24 -1.98 -7.21
CA ASN A 53 -12.55 -1.87 -7.84
C ASN A 53 -12.50 -1.19 -9.23
N GLU A 54 -11.53 -0.31 -9.45
CA GLU A 54 -11.39 0.38 -10.73
C GLU A 54 -10.65 -0.48 -11.75
N THR A 55 -11.34 -0.88 -12.81
CA THR A 55 -10.74 -1.61 -13.93
C THR A 55 -10.93 -0.87 -15.24
N VAL A 56 -9.89 -0.90 -16.08
CA VAL A 56 -9.86 -0.28 -17.41
C VAL A 56 -9.39 -1.31 -18.45
N PRO A 57 -9.86 -1.21 -19.71
CA PRO A 57 -9.41 -2.10 -20.77
C PRO A 57 -7.92 -1.93 -21.08
N LEU A 58 -7.22 -3.04 -21.33
CA LEU A 58 -5.83 -2.99 -21.79
C LEU A 58 -5.73 -2.44 -23.23
N PRO A 59 -4.82 -1.51 -23.49
CA PRO A 59 -4.52 -1.07 -24.84
C PRO A 59 -4.03 -2.25 -25.69
N LYS A 60 -4.67 -2.47 -26.84
CA LYS A 60 -4.29 -3.49 -27.84
C LYS A 60 -4.34 -4.94 -27.36
N SER A 61 -5.06 -5.25 -26.28
CA SER A 61 -5.24 -6.61 -25.74
C SER A 61 -6.68 -6.83 -25.26
N LYS A 62 -7.10 -8.09 -25.09
CA LYS A 62 -8.45 -8.47 -24.63
C LYS A 62 -8.62 -8.53 -23.10
N GLY A 63 -7.63 -8.06 -22.32
CA GLY A 63 -7.67 -8.08 -20.85
C GLY A 63 -8.02 -6.72 -20.24
N THR A 64 -8.15 -6.70 -18.92
CA THR A 64 -8.30 -5.49 -18.11
C THR A 64 -7.08 -5.28 -17.21
N THR A 65 -6.93 -4.07 -16.69
CA THR A 65 -5.93 -3.67 -15.71
C THR A 65 -6.54 -2.64 -14.77
N HIS A 66 -5.87 -2.27 -13.68
CA HIS A 66 -6.40 -1.27 -12.74
C HIS A 66 -5.92 0.14 -13.09
N LEU A 67 -4.84 0.25 -13.87
CA LEU A 67 -4.29 1.53 -14.29
C LEU A 67 -3.67 1.41 -15.69
N VAL A 68 -3.95 2.41 -16.54
CA VAL A 68 -3.18 2.70 -17.76
C VAL A 68 -2.71 4.15 -17.68
N GLN A 69 -1.40 4.37 -17.77
CA GLN A 69 -0.81 5.70 -17.66
C GLN A 69 0.29 5.91 -18.71
N LYS A 70 0.47 7.16 -19.17
CA LYS A 70 1.59 7.56 -20.02
C LYS A 70 2.65 8.29 -19.22
N CYS A 71 3.91 7.97 -19.49
CA CYS A 71 5.04 8.74 -19.02
C CYS A 71 4.95 10.16 -19.59
N LYS A 72 4.98 11.18 -18.73
CA LYS A 72 4.88 12.58 -19.15
C LYS A 72 6.12 13.09 -19.91
N PHE A 73 7.21 12.33 -19.90
CA PHE A 73 8.46 12.69 -20.57
C PHE A 73 8.63 12.03 -21.95
N CYS A 74 8.45 10.71 -22.06
CA CYS A 74 8.67 9.98 -23.32
C CYS A 74 7.41 9.37 -23.93
N ASP A 75 6.22 9.71 -23.42
CA ASP A 75 4.90 9.23 -23.86
C ASP A 75 4.69 7.71 -23.82
N ARG A 76 5.68 6.94 -23.32
CA ARG A 76 5.54 5.50 -23.16
C ARG A 76 4.38 5.19 -22.23
N GLU A 77 3.50 4.34 -22.72
CA GLU A 77 2.38 3.81 -21.98
C GLU A 77 2.82 2.62 -21.11
N GLY A 78 2.29 2.57 -19.89
CA GLY A 78 2.48 1.47 -18.97
C GLY A 78 1.20 1.16 -18.20
N THR A 79 1.18 -0.01 -17.59
CA THR A 79 -0.02 -0.55 -16.93
C THR A 79 0.31 -1.14 -15.57
N ILE A 80 -0.64 -1.10 -14.64
CA ILE A 80 -0.52 -1.72 -13.32
C ILE A 80 -1.79 -2.52 -13.03
N LEU A 81 -1.62 -3.82 -12.80
CA LEU A 81 -2.66 -4.75 -12.37
C LEU A 81 -2.38 -5.16 -10.93
N MET A 82 -3.31 -4.85 -10.02
CA MET A 82 -3.31 -5.36 -8.65
C MET A 82 -3.77 -6.83 -8.61
N ILE A 83 -3.11 -7.62 -7.76
CA ILE A 83 -3.38 -9.05 -7.58
C ILE A 83 -3.70 -9.31 -6.09
N PRO A 84 -4.98 -9.48 -5.74
CA PRO A 84 -5.41 -9.72 -4.35
C PRO A 84 -5.00 -11.11 -3.84
N GLY A 85 -5.20 -11.37 -2.56
CA GLY A 85 -4.90 -12.64 -1.90
C GLY A 85 -3.41 -12.83 -1.62
N ARG A 86 -2.67 -11.72 -1.45
CA ARG A 86 -1.22 -11.70 -1.18
C ARG A 86 -0.85 -10.89 0.05
N GLY A 87 -1.73 -9.98 0.49
CA GLY A 87 -1.51 -9.16 1.65
C GLY A 87 -1.82 -9.86 2.96
N ARG A 88 -1.22 -9.37 4.05
CA ARG A 88 -1.58 -9.72 5.42
C ARG A 88 -1.35 -8.51 6.34
N PRO A 89 -2.06 -8.41 7.47
CA PRO A 89 -1.90 -7.29 8.40
C PRO A 89 -0.47 -7.20 8.95
N LEU A 90 -0.06 -5.99 9.34
CA LEU A 90 1.14 -5.79 10.14
C LEU A 90 0.78 -6.05 11.60
N THR A 91 1.23 -7.18 12.12
CA THR A 91 1.05 -7.57 13.53
C THR A 91 2.12 -6.93 14.41
N GLN A 92 1.85 -6.80 15.71
CA GLN A 92 2.83 -6.31 16.69
C GLN A 92 4.16 -7.10 16.64
N GLU A 93 4.13 -8.44 16.59
CA GLU A 93 5.35 -9.27 16.52
C GLU A 93 6.23 -8.93 15.29
N MET A 94 5.60 -8.64 14.15
CA MET A 94 6.31 -8.22 12.94
C MET A 94 6.90 -6.82 13.07
N SER A 95 6.16 -5.91 13.71
CA SER A 95 6.62 -4.57 14.04
C SER A 95 7.84 -4.60 14.95
N GLU A 96 7.78 -5.33 16.07
CA GLU A 96 8.88 -5.47 17.04
C GLU A 96 10.14 -6.11 16.43
N SER A 97 9.96 -7.07 15.51
CA SER A 97 11.08 -7.68 14.79
C SER A 97 11.59 -6.85 13.61
N GLY A 98 11.01 -5.67 13.36
CA GLY A 98 11.35 -4.77 12.25
C GLY A 98 11.09 -5.40 10.89
N LYS A 99 10.24 -6.43 10.82
CA LYS A 99 9.94 -7.16 9.59
C LYS A 99 8.90 -6.43 8.79
N PHE A 100 9.05 -6.53 7.48
CA PHE A 100 8.05 -6.08 6.55
C PHE A 100 6.99 -7.15 6.31
N THR A 101 5.75 -6.70 6.12
CA THR A 101 4.61 -7.55 5.76
C THR A 101 4.13 -7.23 4.35
N PRO A 102 3.77 -8.23 3.52
CA PRO A 102 3.19 -7.99 2.21
C PRO A 102 1.81 -7.36 2.36
N LEU A 103 1.52 -6.37 1.51
CA LEU A 103 0.25 -5.67 1.48
C LEU A 103 -0.51 -5.91 0.17
N MET A 104 0.17 -5.82 -0.99
CA MET A 104 -0.45 -5.98 -2.30
C MET A 104 0.59 -6.41 -3.34
N LEU A 105 0.21 -7.29 -4.27
CA LEU A 105 1.06 -7.65 -5.40
C LEU A 105 0.65 -6.85 -6.64
N LEU A 106 1.63 -6.24 -7.30
CA LEU A 106 1.43 -5.43 -8.50
C LEU A 106 2.13 -6.09 -9.70
N ASP A 107 1.37 -6.48 -10.73
CA ASP A 107 1.88 -6.79 -12.07
C ASP A 107 2.03 -5.48 -12.84
N SER A 108 3.27 -5.06 -13.02
CA SER A 108 3.59 -3.81 -13.69
C SER A 108 4.25 -4.03 -15.05
N ARG A 109 3.86 -3.19 -16.01
CA ARG A 109 4.45 -3.16 -17.36
C ARG A 109 4.85 -1.74 -17.72
N GLY A 110 6.14 -1.52 -17.96
CA GLY A 110 6.69 -0.23 -18.40
C GLY A 110 6.95 0.77 -17.25
N PHE A 111 6.43 0.51 -16.06
CA PHE A 111 6.67 1.29 -14.86
C PHE A 111 7.24 0.43 -13.73
N GLU A 112 8.06 1.04 -12.89
CA GLU A 112 8.53 0.52 -11.62
C GLU A 112 7.88 1.37 -10.52
N PRO A 113 7.03 0.81 -9.65
CA PRO A 113 6.48 1.55 -8.53
C PRO A 113 7.59 1.94 -7.56
N VAL A 114 7.59 3.19 -7.12
CA VAL A 114 8.58 3.79 -6.23
C VAL A 114 7.86 4.73 -5.26
N GLU A 115 8.28 4.79 -4.00
CA GLU A 115 7.69 5.67 -2.98
C GLU A 115 6.18 5.46 -2.77
N PHE A 116 5.83 4.60 -1.82
CA PHE A 116 4.44 4.45 -1.37
C PHE A 116 4.10 5.50 -0.32
N SER A 117 2.91 6.08 -0.42
CA SER A 117 2.41 7.08 0.50
C SER A 117 1.31 6.48 1.35
N PHE A 118 1.54 6.49 2.66
CA PHE A 118 0.52 6.16 3.64
C PHE A 118 -0.50 7.31 3.65
N GLY A 119 -1.76 6.98 3.39
CA GLY A 119 -2.88 7.95 3.42
C GLY A 119 -3.89 7.60 4.50
N THR A 120 -5.16 7.87 4.23
CA THR A 120 -6.30 7.52 5.08
C THR A 120 -6.81 6.10 4.83
N GLY A 121 -7.74 5.64 5.68
CA GLY A 121 -8.49 4.39 5.44
C GLY A 121 -7.79 3.15 5.98
N TRP A 122 -7.01 3.31 7.05
CA TRP A 122 -6.38 2.21 7.77
C TRP A 122 -7.21 1.84 9.00
N LYS A 123 -7.01 0.63 9.47
CA LYS A 123 -7.48 0.18 10.77
C LYS A 123 -6.41 -0.58 11.53
N ALA A 124 -6.51 -0.57 12.84
CA ALA A 124 -5.70 -1.35 13.76
C ALA A 124 -6.55 -1.82 14.95
N GLU A 125 -5.99 -2.71 15.75
CA GLU A 125 -6.63 -3.24 16.95
C GLU A 125 -5.67 -3.11 18.13
N SER A 126 -6.15 -2.70 19.29
CA SER A 126 -5.34 -2.74 20.51
C SER A 126 -5.08 -4.17 20.97
N MET A 127 -4.12 -4.33 21.87
CA MET A 127 -3.86 -5.63 22.49
C MET A 127 -5.05 -6.15 23.33
N GLU A 128 -5.96 -5.26 23.74
CA GLU A 128 -7.19 -5.60 24.46
C GLU A 128 -8.41 -5.75 23.53
N GLY A 129 -8.25 -5.56 22.22
CA GLY A 129 -9.31 -5.75 21.22
C GLY A 129 -10.17 -4.51 20.93
N THR A 130 -9.74 -3.33 21.37
CA THR A 130 -10.34 -2.05 20.96
C THR A 130 -9.99 -1.81 19.49
N LYS A 131 -10.99 -1.48 18.66
CA LYS A 131 -10.79 -1.24 17.23
C LYS A 131 -10.59 0.25 16.97
N PHE A 132 -9.58 0.56 16.18
CA PHE A 132 -9.34 1.89 15.64
C PHE A 132 -9.56 1.82 14.14
N ASP A 133 -10.62 2.47 13.69
CA ASP A 133 -11.06 2.53 12.29
C ASP A 133 -10.76 3.92 11.71
N ASP A 134 -10.73 4.03 10.38
CA ASP A 134 -10.53 5.29 9.65
C ASP A 134 -9.25 6.06 10.04
N ILE A 135 -8.19 5.34 10.41
CA ILE A 135 -6.90 5.89 10.77
C ILE A 135 -6.30 6.63 9.56
N ASP A 136 -5.87 7.86 9.80
CA ASP A 136 -5.11 8.69 8.85
C ASP A 136 -3.62 8.62 9.15
N LEU A 137 -2.84 8.06 8.21
CA LEU A 137 -1.39 7.94 8.29
C LEU A 137 -0.66 8.89 7.34
N SER A 138 -1.35 9.88 6.77
CA SER A 138 -0.76 10.89 5.89
C SER A 138 0.29 11.77 6.57
N GLY A 139 0.18 11.94 7.89
CA GLY A 139 1.19 12.59 8.73
C GLY A 139 2.38 11.70 9.12
N GLY A 140 2.34 10.41 8.79
CA GLY A 140 3.37 9.42 9.14
C GLY A 140 3.24 8.82 10.54
N GLU A 141 2.27 9.28 11.34
CA GLU A 141 2.01 8.79 12.69
C GLU A 141 0.51 8.83 13.03
N PHE A 142 0.12 8.03 14.01
CA PHE A 142 -1.19 8.03 14.66
C PHE A 142 -0.97 7.80 16.16
N ALA A 143 -1.68 8.54 17.01
CA ALA A 143 -1.64 8.35 18.45
C ALA A 143 -3.03 8.57 19.04
N GLU A 144 -3.46 7.65 19.90
CA GLU A 144 -4.74 7.71 20.61
C GLU A 144 -4.59 7.04 21.99
N TYR A 145 -5.68 6.98 22.76
CA TYR A 145 -5.73 6.27 24.04
C TYR A 145 -6.72 5.11 24.00
N ASP A 146 -6.28 3.92 24.42
CA ASP A 146 -7.17 2.76 24.61
C ASP A 146 -7.72 2.76 26.03
N GLU A 147 -8.96 3.21 26.18
CA GLU A 147 -9.69 3.19 27.47
C GLU A 147 -9.81 1.79 28.07
N LYS A 148 -9.83 0.74 27.25
CA LYS A 148 -9.96 -0.64 27.75
C LYS A 148 -8.65 -1.17 28.29
N GLY A 149 -7.54 -0.86 27.63
CA GLY A 149 -6.19 -1.22 28.06
C GLY A 149 -5.55 -0.23 29.03
N GLU A 150 -6.21 0.90 29.28
CA GLU A 150 -5.72 2.02 30.09
C GLU A 150 -4.31 2.48 29.66
N CYS A 151 -4.02 2.44 28.36
CA CYS A 151 -2.70 2.73 27.80
C CYS A 151 -2.76 3.57 26.52
N PRO A 152 -1.71 4.36 26.22
CA PRO A 152 -1.60 5.03 24.93
C PRO A 152 -1.36 4.00 23.82
N VAL A 153 -1.90 4.28 22.64
CA VAL A 153 -1.65 3.51 21.42
C VAL A 153 -0.96 4.41 20.39
N MET A 154 -0.01 3.85 19.63
CA MET A 154 0.73 4.62 18.64
C MET A 154 1.11 3.80 17.41
N ILE A 155 1.05 4.43 16.25
CA ILE A 155 1.66 3.97 15.00
C ILE A 155 2.67 5.04 14.58
N SER A 156 3.91 4.65 14.31
CA SER A 156 4.95 5.58 13.87
C SER A 156 6.00 4.88 13.00
N ASN A 157 7.00 5.62 12.52
CA ASN A 157 8.15 5.09 11.78
C ASN A 157 7.78 4.18 10.59
N LEU A 158 6.67 4.54 9.93
CA LEU A 158 6.13 3.82 8.77
C LEU A 158 7.12 3.81 7.61
N ARG A 159 7.30 2.64 7.01
CA ARG A 159 8.17 2.42 5.86
C ARG A 159 7.52 1.44 4.90
N ALA A 160 7.81 1.62 3.61
CA ALA A 160 7.33 0.74 2.57
C ALA A 160 8.44 0.44 1.55
N THR A 161 8.43 -0.78 1.00
CA THR A 161 9.31 -1.19 -0.10
C THR A 161 8.50 -1.88 -1.19
N PHE A 162 9.06 -1.89 -2.40
CA PHE A 162 8.54 -2.68 -3.52
C PHE A 162 9.56 -3.75 -3.88
N ASP A 163 9.29 -4.99 -3.49
CA ASP A 163 10.22 -6.09 -3.68
C ASP A 163 9.88 -6.84 -4.97
N VAL A 164 10.87 -7.04 -5.85
CA VAL A 164 10.66 -7.80 -7.10
C VAL A 164 10.45 -9.28 -6.77
N THR A 165 9.32 -9.84 -7.19
CA THR A 165 9.03 -11.27 -7.01
C THR A 165 9.41 -12.05 -8.27
N LYS A 166 10.00 -13.24 -8.09
CA LYS A 166 10.33 -14.17 -9.19
C LYS A 166 9.12 -15.00 -9.62
#